data_AF-A0A4U7F184-F1
#
_entry.id   AF-A0A4U7F184-F1
#
_cell.length_a   1.000
_cell.length_b   1.000
_cell.length_c   1.000
_cell.angle_alpha   90.00
_cell.angle_beta   90.00
_cell.angle_gamma   90.00
#
_symmetry.space_group_name_H-M   'P 1'
#
loop_
_entity.id
_entity.type
_entity.pdbx_description
1 polymer ?
#
loop_
_entity_poly.entity_id
_entity_poly.type
_entity_poly.pdbx_seq_one_letter_code
_entity_poly.pdbx_strand_id
1 'polypeptide(L)'
;MQPGDRVRVDRGDVTNEGVLLPSTTRDHLVVKLDGGYNVGIDRTEADVEVLESGARDVDEGADAGGGEASEITFDSDLPTISLISTGGTIASTVDYRTGAVTAQFDAEDVLRAVPDLAGRANYRGRVVANILSGNMDPSIWRELATAVREEIESGADGVVV
;
A
#
# COMPACT_ATOMS: atom_id res chain seq x y z
N MET A 1 -17.12 13.11 12.17
CA MET A 1 -15.99 12.27 12.55
C MET A 1 -15.81 11.21 11.48
N GLN A 2 -14.60 11.12 10.95
CA GLN A 2 -14.18 10.21 9.89
C GLN A 2 -12.82 9.60 10.26
N PRO A 3 -12.46 8.44 9.70
CA PRO A 3 -11.10 7.94 9.81
C PRO A 3 -10.09 9.04 9.46
N GLY A 4 -9.03 9.17 10.25
CA GLY A 4 -7.98 10.18 10.06
C GLY A 4 -8.12 11.41 10.95
N ASP A 5 -9.31 11.63 11.51
CA ASP A 5 -9.52 12.64 12.55
C ASP A 5 -8.71 12.26 13.81
N ARG A 6 -8.13 13.28 14.46
CA ARG A 6 -7.61 13.13 15.83
C ARG A 6 -8.76 13.36 16.80
N VAL A 7 -8.96 12.39 17.68
CA VAL A 7 -10.12 12.31 18.57
C VAL A 7 -9.68 12.11 20.01
N ARG A 8 -10.45 12.67 20.94
CA ARG A 8 -10.48 12.26 22.33
C ARG A 8 -11.72 11.40 22.53
N VAL A 9 -11.53 10.23 23.12
CA VAL A 9 -12.59 9.29 23.44
C VAL A 9 -12.58 9.02 24.94
N ASP A 10 -13.63 9.44 25.61
CA ASP A 10 -13.86 9.22 27.03
C ASP A 10 -14.83 8.05 27.21
N ARG A 11 -14.45 7.05 28.02
CA ARG A 11 -15.32 5.95 28.43
C ARG A 11 -15.07 5.61 29.89
N GLY A 12 -16.07 5.84 30.74
CA GLY A 12 -15.92 5.72 32.19
C GLY A 12 -14.80 6.65 32.69
N ASP A 13 -13.84 6.11 33.45
CA ASP A 13 -12.69 6.86 33.97
C ASP A 13 -11.47 6.87 33.04
N VAL A 14 -11.62 6.38 31.80
CA VAL A 14 -10.52 6.25 30.83
C VAL A 14 -10.71 7.20 29.66
N THR A 15 -9.73 8.07 29.48
CA THR A 15 -9.59 8.96 28.32
C THR A 15 -8.53 8.41 27.38
N ASN A 16 -8.88 8.27 26.10
CA ASN A 16 -7.95 7.89 25.04
C ASN A 16 -7.87 9.01 24.00
N GLU A 17 -6.66 9.44 23.66
CA GLU A 17 -6.43 10.40 22.58
C GLU A 17 -5.58 9.77 21.48
N GLY A 18 -5.96 10.00 20.24
CA GLY A 18 -5.25 9.45 19.10
C GLY A 18 -5.97 9.65 17.78
N VAL A 19 -5.47 8.97 16.74
CA VAL A 19 -6.05 9.04 15.41
C VAL A 19 -7.10 7.95 15.25
N LEU A 20 -8.29 8.32 14.79
CA LEU A 20 -9.34 7.35 14.48
C LEU A 20 -8.95 6.55 13.23
N LEU A 21 -8.91 5.23 13.35
CA LEU A 21 -8.66 4.31 12.24
C LEU A 21 -9.98 3.75 11.69
N PRO A 22 -9.98 3.22 10.44
CA PRO A 22 -11.06 2.39 9.95
C PRO A 22 -11.35 1.23 10.90
N SER A 23 -12.63 0.92 11.08
CA SER A 23 -13.09 -0.19 11.93
C SER A 23 -13.89 -1.17 11.08
N THR A 24 -13.65 -2.46 11.27
CA THR A 24 -14.39 -3.54 10.59
C THR A 24 -15.82 -3.68 11.10
N THR A 25 -16.15 -3.07 12.23
CA THR A 25 -17.51 -3.07 12.81
C THR A 25 -17.97 -1.65 13.11
N ARG A 26 -19.28 -1.45 13.12
CA ARG A 26 -19.85 -0.14 13.45
C ARG A 26 -19.86 0.13 14.95
N ASP A 27 -19.76 -0.90 15.78
CA ASP A 27 -19.96 -0.83 17.23
C ASP A 27 -18.71 -0.40 17.99
N HIS A 28 -17.53 -0.50 17.37
CA HIS A 28 -16.26 -0.14 18.00
C HIS A 28 -15.54 0.97 17.23
N LEU A 29 -14.98 1.92 17.96
CA LEU A 29 -13.94 2.83 17.48
C LEU A 29 -12.59 2.13 17.59
N VAL A 30 -11.74 2.32 16.61
CA VAL A 30 -10.32 1.94 16.71
C VAL A 30 -9.51 3.21 16.75
N VAL A 31 -8.85 3.47 17.88
CA VAL A 31 -8.02 4.67 18.06
C VAL A 31 -6.56 4.26 18.14
N LYS A 32 -5.72 4.86 17.29
CA LYS A 32 -4.27 4.71 17.36
C LYS A 32 -3.68 5.79 18.26
N LEU A 33 -3.22 5.36 19.42
CA LEU A 33 -2.60 6.23 20.41
C LEU A 33 -1.25 6.77 19.89
N ASP A 34 -0.78 7.87 20.47
CA ASP A 34 0.52 8.46 20.11
C ASP A 34 1.70 7.50 20.33
N GLY A 35 1.55 6.53 21.25
CA GLY A 35 2.50 5.44 21.47
C GLY A 35 2.51 4.34 20.40
N GLY A 36 1.67 4.44 19.37
CA GLY A 36 1.59 3.49 18.25
C GLY A 36 0.66 2.29 18.44
N TYR A 37 0.13 2.09 19.66
CA TYR A 37 -0.85 1.04 19.96
C TYR A 37 -2.25 1.39 19.45
N ASN A 38 -2.96 0.38 18.95
CA ASN A 38 -4.37 0.49 18.57
C ASN A 38 -5.26 0.01 19.73
N VAL A 39 -6.28 0.78 20.08
CA VAL A 39 -7.27 0.41 21.12
C VAL A 39 -8.67 0.39 20.51
N GLY A 40 -9.40 -0.70 20.77
CA GLY A 40 -10.81 -0.83 20.42
C GLY A 40 -11.70 -0.32 21.57
N ILE A 41 -12.59 0.61 21.29
CA ILE A 41 -13.48 1.24 22.27
C ILE A 41 -14.93 1.05 21.82
N ASP A 42 -15.77 0.47 22.67
CA ASP A 42 -17.21 0.37 22.40
C ASP A 42 -17.82 1.77 22.25
N ARG A 43 -18.55 2.01 21.16
CA ARG A 43 -19.13 3.31 20.82
C ARG A 43 -20.33 3.71 21.65
N THR A 44 -21.08 2.74 22.15
CA THR A 44 -22.38 3.02 22.78
C THR A 44 -22.24 3.75 24.11
N GLU A 45 -21.10 3.59 24.78
CA GLU A 45 -20.78 4.20 26.08
C GLU A 45 -19.63 5.21 26.00
N ALA A 46 -19.24 5.62 24.79
CA ALA A 46 -18.12 6.50 24.58
C ALA A 46 -18.58 7.91 24.18
N ASP A 47 -18.07 8.92 24.90
CA ASP A 47 -18.15 10.31 24.50
C ASP A 47 -16.95 10.64 23.61
N VAL A 48 -17.21 11.19 22.42
CA VAL A 48 -16.17 11.42 21.41
C VAL A 48 -16.12 12.88 21.01
N GLU A 49 -14.94 13.48 21.19
CA GLU A 49 -14.62 14.84 20.76
C GLU A 49 -13.61 14.78 19.60
N VAL A 50 -13.93 15.44 18.48
CA VAL A 50 -12.96 15.62 17.39
C VAL A 50 -12.09 16.83 17.74
N LEU A 51 -10.80 16.59 17.97
CA LEU A 51 -9.83 17.63 18.31
C LEU A 51 -9.26 18.30 17.05
N GLU A 52 -9.05 17.50 15.99
CA GLU A 52 -8.54 17.95 14.71
C GLU A 52 -9.08 17.05 13.60
N SER A 53 -9.70 17.63 12.57
CA SER A 53 -10.24 16.84 11.46
C SER A 53 -9.22 16.68 10.34
N GLY A 54 -9.12 15.48 9.77
CA GLY A 54 -8.13 15.19 8.72
C GLY A 54 -6.68 15.27 9.21
N ALA A 55 -6.43 15.09 10.51
CA ALA A 55 -5.09 15.11 11.10
C ALA A 55 -4.15 14.10 10.44
N ARG A 56 -4.71 13.01 9.88
CA ARG A 56 -4.00 12.07 9.01
C ARG A 56 -4.85 11.64 7.84
N ASP A 57 -4.20 11.57 6.68
CA ASP A 57 -4.67 10.74 5.58
C ASP A 57 -4.58 9.27 6.00
N VAL A 58 -5.73 8.60 5.98
CA VAL A 58 -5.91 7.16 6.27
C VAL A 58 -6.75 6.50 5.17
N ASP A 59 -6.86 7.14 4.00
CA ASP A 59 -7.62 6.58 2.88
C ASP A 59 -7.10 5.18 2.55
N GLU A 60 -8.01 4.21 2.42
CA GLU A 60 -7.70 2.79 2.23
C GLU A 60 -7.06 2.48 0.85
N GLY A 61 -6.74 3.51 0.06
CA GLY A 61 -6.15 3.39 -1.27
C GLY A 61 -5.41 4.64 -1.76
N ALA A 62 -5.00 5.55 -0.87
CA ALA A 62 -4.17 6.67 -1.29
C ALA A 62 -2.75 6.16 -1.55
N ASP A 63 -2.39 6.07 -2.83
CA ASP A 63 -1.01 5.99 -3.30
C ASP A 63 -0.15 6.92 -2.45
N ALA A 64 0.85 6.35 -1.78
CA ALA A 64 1.92 7.11 -1.15
C ALA A 64 2.85 7.68 -2.24
N GLY A 65 2.31 8.46 -3.18
CA GLY A 65 3.00 9.10 -4.29
C GLY A 65 3.81 10.33 -3.87
N GLY A 66 4.50 10.25 -2.74
CA GLY A 66 5.22 11.38 -2.13
C GLY A 66 6.74 11.22 -2.06
N GLY A 67 7.33 10.23 -2.75
CA GLY A 67 8.77 10.11 -2.91
C GLY A 67 9.18 10.67 -4.28
N GLU A 68 10.27 11.43 -4.32
CA GLU A 68 10.87 11.93 -5.57
C GLU A 68 10.77 10.89 -6.68
N ALA A 69 10.19 11.28 -7.82
CA ALA A 69 10.12 10.45 -9.01
C ALA A 69 11.54 10.01 -9.32
N SER A 70 11.81 8.72 -9.16
CA SER A 70 13.10 8.15 -9.53
C SER A 70 13.05 8.04 -11.04
N GLU A 71 13.36 9.13 -11.75
CA GLU A 71 13.33 9.17 -13.22
C GLU A 71 14.04 7.92 -13.76
N ILE A 72 13.25 7.03 -14.36
CA ILE A 72 13.76 5.79 -14.95
C ILE A 72 14.57 6.20 -16.19
N THR A 73 15.87 6.39 -16.01
CA THR A 73 16.79 6.57 -17.14
C THR A 73 17.10 5.22 -17.76
N PHE A 74 16.76 5.06 -19.03
CA PHE A 74 17.09 3.87 -19.81
C PHE A 74 18.50 3.99 -20.40
N ASP A 75 19.35 3.01 -20.14
CA ASP A 75 20.67 2.85 -20.74
C ASP A 75 20.64 1.74 -21.79
N SER A 76 20.99 2.05 -23.05
CA SER A 76 20.97 1.07 -24.14
C SER A 76 21.95 -0.08 -23.96
N ASP A 77 22.96 0.07 -23.11
CA ASP A 77 23.96 -0.97 -22.82
C ASP A 77 23.50 -1.95 -21.73
N LEU A 78 22.39 -1.65 -21.05
CA LEU A 78 21.80 -2.49 -20.01
C LEU A 78 20.63 -3.33 -20.54
N PRO A 79 20.47 -4.58 -20.06
CA PRO A 79 19.30 -5.38 -20.41
C PRO A 79 18.02 -4.74 -19.86
N THR A 80 16.91 -4.91 -20.56
CA THR A 80 15.59 -4.48 -20.12
C THR A 80 14.85 -5.62 -19.42
N ILE A 81 14.49 -5.42 -18.16
CA ILE A 81 13.72 -6.37 -17.35
C ILE A 81 12.32 -5.80 -17.09
N SER A 82 11.30 -6.54 -17.48
CA SER A 82 9.91 -6.23 -17.15
C SER A 82 9.51 -6.90 -15.84
N LEU A 83 9.01 -6.09 -14.91
CA LEU A 83 8.50 -6.50 -13.60
C LEU A 83 6.98 -6.48 -13.68
N ILE A 84 6.37 -7.66 -13.76
CA ILE A 84 4.93 -7.82 -13.82
C ILE A 84 4.40 -8.10 -12.40
N SER A 85 3.58 -7.20 -11.86
CA SER A 85 2.92 -7.39 -10.58
C SER A 85 1.56 -8.07 -10.75
N THR A 86 1.29 -9.07 -9.90
CA THR A 86 -0.03 -9.71 -9.75
C THR A 86 -0.65 -9.46 -8.36
N GLY A 87 0.00 -8.57 -7.57
CA GLY A 87 -0.21 -8.40 -6.15
C GLY A 87 0.89 -9.10 -5.33
N GLY A 88 0.55 -9.59 -4.15
CA GLY A 88 1.49 -10.33 -3.29
C GLY A 88 2.37 -9.47 -2.38
N THR A 89 3.14 -10.15 -1.52
CA THR A 89 3.83 -9.53 -0.37
C THR A 89 5.10 -8.76 -0.75
N ILE A 90 5.75 -9.09 -1.87
CA ILE A 90 7.02 -8.44 -2.26
C ILE A 90 6.85 -6.96 -2.59
N ALA A 91 5.65 -6.60 -3.03
CA ALA A 91 5.24 -5.23 -3.27
C ALA A 91 4.70 -4.55 -2.00
N SER A 92 4.49 -5.25 -0.89
CA SER A 92 3.76 -4.68 0.24
C SER A 92 4.61 -3.71 1.06
N THR A 93 4.20 -2.44 1.15
CA THR A 93 4.73 -1.46 2.11
C THR A 93 3.78 -1.31 3.29
N VAL A 94 4.37 -1.18 4.48
CA VAL A 94 3.62 -0.86 5.70
C VAL A 94 3.61 0.64 5.87
N ASP A 95 2.42 1.24 5.84
CA ASP A 95 2.26 2.60 6.34
C ASP A 95 2.23 2.55 7.87
N TYR A 96 3.35 2.84 8.52
CA TYR A 96 3.44 2.84 9.98
C TYR A 96 2.51 3.86 10.65
N ARG A 97 2.03 4.88 9.93
CA ARG A 97 1.07 5.86 10.47
C ARG A 97 -0.27 5.21 10.74
N THR A 98 -0.70 4.28 9.90
CA THR A 98 -2.02 3.63 9.95
C THR A 98 -1.94 2.17 10.40
N GLY A 99 -0.80 1.52 10.15
CA GLY A 99 -0.61 0.08 10.24
C GLY A 99 -1.14 -0.67 9.00
N ALA A 100 -1.63 0.06 7.99
CA ALA A 100 -2.12 -0.53 6.75
C ALA A 100 -0.95 -1.09 5.93
N VAL A 101 -1.25 -2.13 5.16
CA VAL A 101 -0.33 -2.74 4.22
C VAL A 101 -0.88 -2.49 2.83
N THR A 102 -0.16 -1.71 2.03
CA THR A 102 -0.51 -1.42 0.64
C THR A 102 0.50 -2.10 -0.27
N ALA A 103 0.05 -2.63 -1.40
CA ALA A 103 0.98 -3.09 -2.42
C ALA A 103 1.55 -1.88 -3.20
N GLN A 104 2.82 -1.96 -3.55
CA GLN A 104 3.59 -1.09 -4.43
C GLN A 104 3.45 -1.61 -5.85
N PHE A 105 3.26 -0.71 -6.80
CA PHE A 105 2.78 -1.11 -8.13
C PHE A 105 3.70 -0.70 -9.27
N ASP A 106 4.60 0.25 -9.03
CA ASP A 106 5.46 0.80 -10.06
C ASP A 106 6.91 0.31 -9.93
N ALA A 107 7.64 0.29 -11.06
CA ALA A 107 9.06 -0.08 -11.06
C ALA A 107 9.91 0.82 -10.15
N GLU A 108 9.53 2.09 -10.04
CA GLU A 108 10.18 3.05 -9.14
C GLU A 108 10.08 2.64 -7.67
N ASP A 109 8.93 2.08 -7.27
CA ASP A 109 8.72 1.62 -5.90
C ASP A 109 9.63 0.42 -5.58
N VAL A 110 9.75 -0.53 -6.52
CA VAL A 110 10.65 -1.68 -6.37
C VAL A 110 12.10 -1.23 -6.28
N LEU A 111 12.52 -0.26 -7.11
CA LEU A 111 13.87 0.31 -7.05
C LEU A 111 14.13 1.05 -5.73
N ARG A 112 13.11 1.73 -5.19
CA ARG A 112 13.20 2.39 -3.87
C ARG A 112 13.31 1.37 -2.75
N ALA A 113 12.58 0.25 -2.83
CA ALA A 113 12.61 -0.83 -1.86
C ALA A 113 13.92 -1.65 -1.94
N VAL A 114 14.49 -1.78 -3.14
CA VAL A 114 15.72 -2.56 -3.40
C VAL A 114 16.72 -1.73 -4.22
N PRO A 115 17.42 -0.76 -3.60
CA PRO A 115 18.37 0.12 -4.30
C PRO A 115 19.49 -0.62 -5.03
N ASP A 116 19.85 -1.82 -4.59
CA ASP A 116 20.88 -2.67 -5.20
C ASP A 116 20.56 -3.08 -6.65
N LEU A 117 19.31 -2.96 -7.08
CA LEU A 117 18.90 -3.21 -8.47
C LEU A 117 19.28 -2.05 -9.40
N ALA A 118 19.44 -0.82 -8.87
CA ALA A 118 19.77 0.34 -9.67
C ALA A 118 21.08 0.13 -10.46
N GLY A 119 21.06 0.43 -11.76
CA GLY A 119 22.21 0.28 -12.65
C GLY A 119 22.54 -1.15 -13.09
N ARG A 120 21.76 -2.17 -12.69
CA ARG A 120 21.95 -3.55 -13.17
C ARG A 120 21.20 -3.84 -14.47
N ALA A 121 20.06 -3.19 -14.66
CA ALA A 121 19.17 -3.34 -15.80
C ALA A 121 18.28 -2.09 -15.92
N ASN A 122 17.63 -1.94 -17.06
CA ASN A 122 16.49 -1.04 -17.20
C ASN A 122 15.23 -1.75 -16.73
N TYR A 123 14.47 -1.14 -15.83
CA TYR A 123 13.28 -1.76 -15.26
C TYR A 123 12.01 -1.13 -15.82
N ARG A 124 11.04 -1.96 -16.21
CA ARG A 124 9.68 -1.55 -16.57
C ARG A 124 8.70 -2.19 -15.59
N GLY A 125 7.71 -1.44 -15.14
CA GLY A 125 6.67 -1.96 -14.24
C GLY A 125 5.37 -2.15 -15.01
N ARG A 126 4.69 -3.27 -14.79
CA ARG A 126 3.35 -3.51 -15.31
C ARG A 126 2.50 -4.24 -14.28
N VAL A 127 1.33 -3.69 -13.96
CA VAL A 127 0.36 -4.38 -13.11
C VAL A 127 -0.58 -5.18 -14.01
N VAL A 128 -0.66 -6.49 -13.77
CA VAL A 128 -1.63 -7.39 -14.42
C VAL A 128 -2.79 -7.72 -13.50
N ALA A 129 -2.52 -7.87 -12.20
CA ALA A 129 -3.55 -8.12 -11.20
C ALA A 129 -3.13 -7.52 -9.85
N ASN A 130 -4.09 -7.39 -8.93
CA ASN A 130 -3.83 -7.07 -7.54
C ASN A 130 -4.70 -7.97 -6.65
N ILE A 131 -4.26 -9.21 -6.49
CA ILE A 131 -5.01 -10.24 -5.77
C ILE A 131 -4.13 -10.99 -4.76
N LEU A 132 -4.78 -11.64 -3.80
CA LEU A 132 -4.13 -12.70 -3.03
C LEU A 132 -3.91 -13.91 -3.95
N SER A 133 -2.76 -14.57 -3.83
CA SER A 133 -2.44 -15.74 -4.66
C SER A 133 -3.47 -16.88 -4.54
N GLY A 134 -4.15 -17.00 -3.38
CA GLY A 134 -5.25 -17.95 -3.18
C GLY A 134 -6.52 -17.64 -3.99
N ASN A 135 -6.66 -16.41 -4.50
CA ASN A 135 -7.78 -15.99 -5.35
C ASN A 135 -7.44 -16.06 -6.84
N MET A 136 -6.27 -16.58 -7.21
CA MET A 136 -5.85 -16.71 -8.59
C MET A 136 -6.71 -17.74 -9.33
N ASP A 137 -7.09 -17.43 -10.57
CA ASP A 137 -7.91 -18.31 -11.40
C ASP A 137 -7.42 -18.41 -12.86
N PRO A 138 -7.90 -19.40 -13.64
CA PRO A 138 -7.42 -19.63 -15.00
C PRO A 138 -7.63 -18.47 -15.99
N SER A 139 -8.56 -17.54 -15.74
CA SER A 139 -8.69 -16.35 -16.58
C SER A 139 -7.50 -15.41 -16.39
N ILE A 140 -7.10 -15.18 -15.14
CA ILE A 140 -5.96 -14.34 -14.77
C ILE A 140 -4.65 -14.94 -15.27
N TRP A 141 -4.51 -16.26 -15.27
CA TRP A 141 -3.34 -16.92 -15.89
C TRP A 141 -3.21 -16.63 -17.38
N ARG A 142 -4.32 -16.53 -18.12
CA ARG A 142 -4.29 -16.21 -19.56
C ARG A 142 -3.94 -14.74 -19.79
N GLU A 143 -4.44 -13.85 -18.94
CA GLU A 143 -4.07 -12.44 -18.94
C GLU A 143 -2.58 -12.26 -18.66
N LEU A 144 -2.06 -12.94 -17.63
CA LEU A 144 -0.64 -12.95 -17.30
C LEU A 144 0.22 -13.49 -18.44
N ALA A 145 -0.15 -14.61 -19.04
CA ALA A 145 0.58 -15.17 -20.19
C ALA A 145 0.58 -14.21 -21.39
N THR A 146 -0.50 -13.47 -21.58
CA THR A 146 -0.59 -12.45 -22.64
C THR A 146 0.28 -11.24 -22.34
N ALA A 147 0.26 -10.75 -21.10
CA ALA A 147 1.13 -9.67 -20.67
C ALA A 147 2.61 -10.02 -20.82
N VAL A 148 3.03 -11.21 -20.37
CA VAL A 148 4.40 -11.69 -20.53
C VAL A 148 4.82 -11.70 -22.01
N ARG A 149 3.95 -12.20 -22.90
CA ARG A 149 4.22 -12.20 -24.34
C ARG A 149 4.42 -10.79 -24.89
N GLU A 150 3.53 -9.86 -24.53
CA GLU A 150 3.59 -8.47 -24.98
C GLU A 150 4.87 -7.76 -24.51
N GLU A 151 5.33 -8.01 -23.28
CA GLU A 151 6.58 -7.45 -22.77
C GLU A 151 7.80 -7.97 -23.54
N ILE A 152 7.83 -9.27 -23.84
CA ILE A 152 8.88 -9.88 -24.66
C ILE A 152 8.86 -9.29 -26.09
N GLU A 153 7.68 -9.17 -26.71
CA GLU A 153 7.53 -8.56 -28.04
C GLU A 153 7.93 -7.07 -28.04
N SER A 154 7.79 -6.39 -26.90
CA SER A 154 8.22 -5.00 -26.68
C SER A 154 9.71 -4.85 -26.33
N GLY A 155 10.49 -5.93 -26.47
CA GLY A 155 11.94 -5.93 -26.33
C GLY A 155 12.44 -6.06 -24.90
N ALA A 156 11.67 -6.65 -23.99
CA ALA A 156 12.20 -7.07 -22.70
C ALA A 156 13.15 -8.28 -22.88
N ASP A 157 14.36 -8.17 -22.34
CA ASP A 157 15.35 -9.26 -22.29
C ASP A 157 15.01 -10.30 -21.21
N GLY A 158 14.19 -9.91 -20.23
CA GLY A 158 13.68 -10.80 -19.19
C GLY A 158 12.37 -10.29 -18.61
N VAL A 159 11.56 -11.22 -18.10
CA VAL A 159 10.30 -10.91 -17.40
C VAL A 159 10.31 -11.61 -16.04
N VAL A 160 9.98 -10.86 -15.00
CA VAL A 160 9.80 -11.33 -13.62
C VAL A 160 8.34 -11.14 -13.25
N VAL A 161 7.72 -12.16 -12.66
CA VAL A 161 6.34 -12.14 -12.14
C VAL A 161 6.36 -12.41 -10.65
#